data_AF-A0A2T0W8J4-F1
#
_entry.id   AF-A0A2T0W8J4-F1
#
_cell.length_a   1.000
_cell.length_b   1.000
_cell.length_c   1.000
_cell.angle_alpha   90.00
_cell.angle_beta   90.00
_cell.angle_gamma   90.00
#
_symmetry.space_group_name_H-M   'P 1'
#
loop_
_entity.id
_entity.type
_entity.pdbx_description
1 polymer ?
#
loop_
_entity_poly.entity_id
_entity_poly.type
_entity_poly.pdbx_seq_one_letter_code
_entity_poly.pdbx_strand_id
1 'polypeptide(L)'
;MKNTYLTALALIAASAISLTACSQEDPTLEDHANQQLVEQEDMAENEDNADNGDELSKNEEDEIDNEDPAEESEDDMEEQEEETASIFGNQEDTVYISADRLTVRADSREESESLGSLVKGNEVKVMNEAKIENETWYQVAHHNPTVNEGWISSEFTVSNLNDLHSISSFDNDELNEFFTSPTLFEENTIVAYYGHPNSEVMGIVGRHPVKELIDLLVETADSYDAADDSKGAVPAIYLVYGTVQPGGEIYKMNYDLVMSYIEEAYERGALVYIDHQMGRHHPAYSIREILSFLRYPNVHLALDPEWRTDKPMQEVGHVTGAEINEVQGIMQDYLLSNEIPGTRQYVFHQFVEKMIHTIEDVTTDYEQVLLVHNTSGWGSPEGKKATHDNTAEATNIPYKGFKLWYHFSDQPGVHYDDPLMTPEQVLELEPQPGLVIYQ
;
A
#
# COMPACT_ATOMS: atom_id res chain seq x y z
N MET A 1 -16.89 17.26 22.91
CA MET A 1 -16.45 16.35 23.99
C MET A 1 -15.25 15.64 23.40
N LYS A 2 -14.04 15.88 23.93
CA LYS A 2 -12.79 15.43 23.29
C LYS A 2 -12.73 13.90 23.26
N ASN A 3 -12.56 13.32 22.07
CA ASN A 3 -12.20 11.91 21.90
C ASN A 3 -10.89 11.68 22.63
N THR A 4 -10.97 10.95 23.74
CA THR A 4 -9.86 10.80 24.71
C THR A 4 -9.04 9.55 24.40
N TYR A 5 -9.01 9.11 23.14
CA TYR A 5 -8.68 7.74 22.80
C TYR A 5 -7.18 7.39 22.82
N LEU A 6 -6.26 8.36 22.69
CA LEU A 6 -4.82 8.07 22.70
C LEU A 6 -4.04 8.44 23.97
N THR A 7 -4.65 9.12 24.96
CA THR A 7 -3.90 9.58 26.15
C THR A 7 -3.67 8.50 27.23
N ALA A 8 -4.11 7.26 27.03
CA ALA A 8 -4.07 6.22 28.06
C ALA A 8 -2.84 5.27 28.04
N LEU A 9 -1.94 5.36 27.05
CA LEU A 9 -0.88 4.34 26.86
C LEU A 9 0.55 4.74 27.29
N ALA A 10 0.78 5.94 27.81
CA ALA A 10 2.11 6.37 28.24
C ALA A 10 2.34 6.18 29.76
N LEU A 11 2.75 4.99 30.21
CA LEU A 11 3.38 4.84 31.54
C LEU A 11 4.23 3.55 31.65
N ILE A 12 5.49 3.72 32.11
CA ILE A 12 6.52 2.74 32.56
C ILE A 12 7.56 2.40 31.45
N ALA A 13 8.89 2.56 31.58
CA ALA A 13 9.79 2.90 32.68
C ALA A 13 11.08 3.55 32.18
N ALA A 14 11.55 4.57 32.91
CA ALA A 14 12.92 5.05 32.87
C ALA A 14 13.83 4.17 33.74
N SER A 15 15.00 3.79 33.24
CA SER A 15 16.14 3.33 34.04
C SER A 15 17.45 3.67 33.34
N ALA A 16 18.17 4.62 33.93
CA ALA A 16 19.47 5.10 33.50
C ALA A 16 20.60 4.09 33.76
N ILE A 17 21.52 3.92 32.80
CA ILE A 17 22.93 3.59 33.08
C ILE A 17 23.83 4.39 32.12
N SER A 18 24.77 5.14 32.70
CA SER A 18 25.75 5.98 32.02
C SER A 18 27.02 5.22 31.60
N LEU A 19 27.47 5.51 30.37
CA LEU A 19 28.83 5.74 29.86
C LEU A 19 30.02 4.90 30.40
N THR A 20 30.76 4.24 29.50
CA THR A 20 32.20 4.52 29.27
C THR A 20 32.65 4.08 27.86
N ALA A 21 33.43 4.92 27.20
CA ALA A 21 33.99 4.79 25.86
C ALA A 21 35.28 3.95 25.77
N CYS A 22 35.60 3.39 24.59
CA CYS A 22 36.91 3.49 23.92
C CYS A 22 37.01 2.68 22.61
N SER A 23 37.08 3.40 21.48
CA SER A 23 37.94 3.22 20.29
C SER A 23 38.28 1.81 19.73
N GLN A 24 38.06 1.59 18.44
CA GLN A 24 39.08 1.74 17.38
C GLN A 24 38.46 1.49 16.00
N GLU A 25 38.84 2.35 15.06
CA GLU A 25 38.56 2.28 13.62
C GLU A 25 39.26 1.07 12.98
N ASP A 26 38.61 0.44 12.01
CA ASP A 26 39.30 -0.04 10.80
C ASP A 26 38.30 -0.11 9.63
N PRO A 27 38.61 0.48 8.46
CA PRO A 27 37.65 0.65 7.36
C PRO A 27 37.93 -0.38 6.25
N THR A 28 36.93 -1.16 5.86
CA THR A 28 36.82 -1.72 4.50
C THR A 28 35.42 -2.31 4.31
N LEU A 29 34.63 -1.72 3.41
CA LEU A 29 33.68 -2.37 2.48
C LEU A 29 32.76 -1.29 1.87
N GLU A 30 33.37 -0.35 1.16
CA GLU A 30 32.70 0.50 0.17
C GLU A 30 33.36 0.20 -1.18
N ASP A 31 32.72 -0.62 -2.00
CA ASP A 31 32.77 -0.45 -3.45
C ASP A 31 31.71 -1.36 -4.10
N HIS A 32 31.10 -0.87 -5.18
CA HIS A 32 29.99 -1.47 -5.96
C HIS A 32 28.57 -1.00 -5.62
N ALA A 33 28.35 0.32 -5.60
CA ALA A 33 27.02 0.87 -5.92
C ALA A 33 27.07 2.32 -6.47
N ASN A 34 28.20 2.77 -7.00
CA ASN A 34 28.32 4.16 -7.45
C ASN A 34 29.01 4.27 -8.81
N GLN A 35 28.22 4.02 -9.87
CA GLN A 35 28.53 4.54 -11.19
C GLN A 35 27.23 4.65 -12.00
N GLN A 36 27.00 5.87 -12.52
CA GLN A 36 25.97 6.30 -13.47
C GLN A 36 24.70 6.93 -12.88
N LEU A 37 24.85 8.12 -12.32
CA LEU A 37 23.80 9.17 -12.34
C LEU A 37 24.47 10.52 -12.64
N VAL A 38 24.65 10.81 -13.92
CA VAL A 38 24.93 12.15 -14.45
C VAL A 38 24.23 12.24 -15.80
N GLU A 39 23.54 13.36 -16.04
CA GLU A 39 22.67 13.74 -17.18
C GLU A 39 21.17 13.47 -16.91
N GLN A 40 20.23 14.43 -16.99
CA GLN A 40 20.22 15.81 -17.47
C GLN A 40 18.93 16.50 -16.97
N GLU A 41 19.04 17.81 -16.68
CA GLU A 41 17.94 18.75 -16.46
C GLU A 41 17.26 19.15 -17.79
N ASP A 42 16.11 19.82 -17.67
CA ASP A 42 15.33 20.54 -18.70
C ASP A 42 14.35 19.73 -19.58
N MET A 43 13.09 19.64 -19.17
CA MET A 43 11.93 19.61 -20.09
C MET A 43 10.64 20.02 -19.35
N ALA A 44 10.42 21.31 -19.14
CA ALA A 44 9.09 21.86 -18.81
C ALA A 44 8.94 23.29 -19.34
N GLU A 45 9.05 23.49 -20.66
CA GLU A 45 8.54 24.70 -21.31
C GLU A 45 8.03 24.38 -22.73
N ASN A 46 6.79 24.82 -22.98
CA ASN A 46 6.08 24.98 -24.26
C ASN A 46 5.53 23.72 -24.96
N GLU A 47 4.20 23.66 -25.13
CA GLU A 47 3.55 24.11 -26.38
C GLU A 47 2.03 24.22 -26.24
N ASP A 48 1.49 25.25 -26.87
CA ASP A 48 0.10 25.72 -26.84
C ASP A 48 -0.51 25.61 -28.26
N ASN A 49 -1.81 25.32 -28.34
CA ASN A 49 -2.75 25.45 -29.48
C ASN A 49 -2.69 24.49 -30.69
N ALA A 50 -3.82 23.79 -30.94
CA ALA A 50 -4.70 24.05 -32.12
C ALA A 50 -5.97 23.16 -32.18
N ASP A 51 -7.10 23.78 -31.86
CA ASP A 51 -8.41 23.87 -32.55
C ASP A 51 -8.88 22.87 -33.67
N ASN A 52 -10.17 22.53 -33.51
CA ASN A 52 -11.27 22.31 -34.49
C ASN A 52 -11.49 20.98 -35.25
N GLY A 53 -12.75 20.48 -35.19
CA GLY A 53 -13.33 19.66 -36.28
C GLY A 53 -14.52 18.71 -35.98
N ASP A 54 -15.69 19.27 -35.70
CA ASP A 54 -17.07 18.93 -36.18
C ASP A 54 -17.61 17.51 -36.52
N GLU A 55 -18.91 17.37 -36.18
CA GLU A 55 -20.04 16.68 -36.84
C GLU A 55 -20.49 15.21 -36.52
N LEU A 56 -21.63 15.15 -35.80
CA LEU A 56 -22.95 14.52 -36.12
C LEU A 56 -23.13 12.99 -36.33
N SER A 57 -24.01 12.37 -35.51
CA SER A 57 -25.34 11.80 -35.90
C SER A 57 -25.97 10.98 -34.73
N LYS A 58 -27.22 11.26 -34.30
CA LYS A 58 -28.50 10.50 -34.49
C LYS A 58 -28.43 9.01 -34.08
N ASN A 59 -29.37 8.37 -33.38
CA ASN A 59 -30.78 8.59 -33.04
C ASN A 59 -31.24 7.45 -32.06
N GLU A 60 -32.39 7.65 -31.39
CA GLU A 60 -33.40 6.64 -30.91
C GLU A 60 -32.99 5.77 -29.68
N GLU A 61 -33.51 5.99 -28.46
CA GLU A 61 -34.86 5.70 -27.91
C GLU A 61 -35.39 4.29 -28.23
N ASP A 62 -35.47 3.42 -27.21
CA ASP A 62 -36.73 2.72 -26.86
C ASP A 62 -36.65 1.95 -25.51
N GLU A 63 -37.63 2.31 -24.67
CA GLU A 63 -38.49 1.53 -23.78
C GLU A 63 -38.01 0.51 -22.71
N ILE A 64 -38.73 0.67 -21.60
CA ILE A 64 -38.73 0.04 -20.29
C ILE A 64 -39.62 -1.22 -20.35
N ASP A 65 -39.26 -2.26 -19.60
CA ASP A 65 -40.27 -3.14 -18.99
C ASP A 65 -39.86 -3.57 -17.59
N ASN A 66 -40.80 -3.35 -16.66
CA ASN A 66 -40.78 -3.78 -15.26
C ASN A 66 -41.33 -5.20 -15.16
N GLU A 67 -40.76 -6.04 -14.30
CA GLU A 67 -41.55 -7.01 -13.52
C GLU A 67 -40.80 -7.37 -12.21
N ASP A 68 -41.53 -7.30 -11.11
CA ASP A 68 -41.13 -7.42 -9.68
C ASP A 68 -41.36 -8.88 -9.18
N PRO A 69 -41.11 -9.26 -7.90
CA PRO A 69 -40.38 -10.48 -7.54
C PRO A 69 -41.30 -11.54 -6.88
N ALA A 70 -40.77 -12.74 -6.67
CA ALA A 70 -41.38 -13.75 -5.81
C ALA A 70 -40.26 -14.44 -5.01
N GLU A 71 -40.17 -14.15 -3.71
CA GLU A 71 -40.68 -14.94 -2.58
C GLU A 71 -39.57 -15.80 -1.96
N GLU A 72 -39.01 -15.27 -0.87
CA GLU A 72 -38.26 -16.02 0.14
C GLU A 72 -39.21 -16.91 0.94
N SER A 73 -38.75 -18.11 1.29
CA SER A 73 -39.35 -18.92 2.34
C SER A 73 -38.33 -19.18 3.44
N GLU A 74 -38.69 -18.71 4.62
CA GLU A 74 -38.15 -19.04 5.94
C GLU A 74 -38.29 -20.55 6.19
N ASP A 75 -37.18 -21.28 6.24
CA ASP A 75 -37.00 -22.49 7.05
C ASP A 75 -35.57 -23.00 6.80
N ASP A 76 -34.64 -22.59 7.66
CA ASP A 76 -33.52 -23.40 8.16
C ASP A 76 -32.71 -22.55 9.15
N MET A 77 -33.39 -22.11 10.21
CA MET A 77 -32.75 -21.81 11.50
C MET A 77 -32.85 -23.09 12.33
N GLU A 78 -31.71 -23.74 12.58
CA GLU A 78 -31.34 -24.39 13.85
C GLU A 78 -30.27 -25.45 13.59
N GLU A 79 -29.00 -25.06 13.65
CA GLU A 79 -28.02 -25.77 14.48
C GLU A 79 -26.86 -24.80 14.79
N GLN A 80 -26.93 -24.23 16.00
CA GLN A 80 -25.86 -23.47 16.64
C GLN A 80 -24.75 -24.44 17.04
N GLU A 81 -23.59 -24.33 16.40
CA GLU A 81 -22.31 -24.63 17.03
C GLU A 81 -21.54 -23.31 17.19
N GLU A 82 -21.38 -22.88 18.44
CA GLU A 82 -20.41 -21.84 18.80
C GLU A 82 -19.00 -22.38 18.51
N GLU A 83 -18.28 -21.80 17.55
CA GLU A 83 -16.81 -21.79 17.55
C GLU A 83 -16.29 -20.65 16.67
N THR A 84 -15.83 -19.59 17.34
CA THR A 84 -15.03 -18.45 16.83
C THR A 84 -15.13 -18.15 15.33
N ALA A 85 -15.92 -17.14 14.95
CA ALA A 85 -15.79 -16.51 13.64
C ALA A 85 -14.33 -16.04 13.47
N SER A 86 -13.56 -16.78 12.67
CA SER A 86 -12.34 -16.26 12.08
C SER A 86 -12.72 -14.97 11.38
N ILE A 87 -12.08 -13.85 11.73
CA ILE A 87 -12.21 -12.55 11.03
C ILE A 87 -11.84 -12.67 9.53
N PHE A 88 -11.41 -13.86 9.11
CA PHE A 88 -10.93 -14.19 7.79
C PHE A 88 -11.81 -15.30 7.25
N GLY A 89 -12.68 -14.94 6.30
CA GLY A 89 -13.76 -15.78 5.77
C GLY A 89 -13.36 -17.16 5.28
N ASN A 90 -14.38 -17.95 4.95
CA ASN A 90 -14.25 -19.36 4.62
C ASN A 90 -13.70 -19.54 3.18
N GLN A 91 -12.41 -19.87 3.04
CA GLN A 91 -11.76 -20.16 1.76
C GLN A 91 -11.54 -21.68 1.61
N GLU A 92 -12.53 -22.43 1.13
CA GLU A 92 -12.45 -23.91 1.08
C GLU A 92 -11.33 -24.47 0.18
N ASP A 93 -10.71 -23.67 -0.70
CA ASP A 93 -9.65 -24.09 -1.63
C ASP A 93 -8.41 -23.18 -1.66
N THR A 94 -8.23 -22.28 -0.69
CA THR A 94 -7.05 -21.40 -0.65
C THR A 94 -6.10 -21.82 0.45
N VAL A 95 -4.81 -21.79 0.14
CA VAL A 95 -3.75 -22.01 1.14
C VAL A 95 -2.68 -20.93 1.04
N TYR A 96 -1.92 -20.77 2.11
CA TYR A 96 -0.86 -19.78 2.21
C TYR A 96 0.48 -20.46 2.37
N ILE A 97 1.48 -19.96 1.66
CA ILE A 97 2.83 -20.53 1.73
C ILE A 97 3.44 -20.23 3.10
N SER A 98 3.91 -21.27 3.79
CA SER A 98 4.53 -21.16 5.12
C SER A 98 6.05 -21.17 5.10
N ALA A 99 6.66 -21.67 4.01
CA ALA A 99 8.10 -21.65 3.83
C ALA A 99 8.59 -20.30 3.28
N ASP A 100 9.76 -19.84 3.72
CA ASP A 100 10.43 -18.65 3.19
C ASP A 100 10.57 -18.67 1.68
N ARG A 101 10.79 -19.87 1.13
CA ARG A 101 10.82 -20.13 -0.30
C ARG A 101 10.34 -21.55 -0.58
N LEU A 102 9.33 -21.68 -1.42
CA LEU A 102 8.77 -22.96 -1.87
C LEU A 102 8.90 -23.09 -3.38
N THR A 103 9.56 -24.14 -3.86
CA THR A 103 9.71 -24.37 -5.29
C THR A 103 8.38 -24.85 -5.89
N VAL A 104 7.95 -24.20 -6.99
CA VAL A 104 6.85 -24.66 -7.83
C VAL A 104 7.39 -25.66 -8.84
N ARG A 105 6.75 -26.82 -8.93
CA ARG A 105 7.22 -28.00 -9.67
C ARG A 105 6.32 -28.30 -10.86
N ALA A 106 6.89 -28.89 -11.91
CA ALA A 106 6.13 -29.29 -13.11
C ALA A 106 5.22 -30.50 -12.87
N ASP A 107 5.52 -31.31 -11.86
CA ASP A 107 4.76 -32.50 -11.49
C ASP A 107 4.77 -32.65 -9.96
N SER A 108 3.88 -33.49 -9.45
CA SER A 108 3.64 -33.79 -8.02
C SER A 108 4.78 -34.59 -7.34
N ARG A 109 6.03 -34.19 -7.57
CA ARG A 109 7.25 -34.84 -7.02
C ARG A 109 8.44 -33.90 -7.01
N GLU A 110 9.32 -34.10 -6.03
CA GLU A 110 10.45 -33.22 -5.75
C GLU A 110 11.48 -33.15 -6.89
N GLU A 111 11.73 -34.26 -7.59
CA GLU A 111 12.74 -34.32 -8.65
C GLU A 111 12.26 -33.75 -10.00
N SER A 112 11.00 -33.32 -10.09
CA SER A 112 10.48 -32.72 -11.31
C SER A 112 11.06 -31.32 -11.56
N GLU A 113 10.92 -30.86 -12.81
CA GLU A 113 11.42 -29.56 -13.26
C GLU A 113 10.92 -28.43 -12.35
N SER A 114 11.83 -27.54 -11.96
CA SER A 114 11.53 -26.33 -11.22
C SER A 114 10.95 -25.30 -12.16
N LEU A 115 9.68 -24.96 -11.96
CA LEU A 115 8.95 -23.95 -12.73
C LEU A 115 9.11 -22.55 -12.13
N GLY A 116 9.37 -22.45 -10.82
CA GLY A 116 9.55 -21.17 -10.16
C GLY A 116 9.62 -21.33 -8.64
N SER A 117 9.38 -20.26 -7.91
CA SER A 117 9.17 -20.34 -6.47
C SER A 117 8.16 -19.32 -5.97
N LEU A 118 7.45 -19.70 -4.92
CA LEU A 118 6.63 -18.86 -4.07
C LEU A 118 7.39 -18.57 -2.77
N VAL A 119 6.97 -17.55 -2.04
CA VAL A 119 7.55 -17.15 -0.76
C VAL A 119 6.47 -17.12 0.31
N LYS A 120 6.91 -17.11 1.58
CA LYS A 120 6.02 -17.08 2.74
C LYS A 120 4.98 -15.96 2.61
N GLY A 121 3.73 -16.28 2.94
CA GLY A 121 2.61 -15.34 2.85
C GLY A 121 1.94 -15.25 1.47
N ASN A 122 2.52 -15.85 0.42
CA ASN A 122 1.81 -15.94 -0.86
C ASN A 122 0.51 -16.74 -0.69
N GLU A 123 -0.59 -16.14 -1.14
CA GLU A 123 -1.88 -16.80 -1.28
C GLU A 123 -1.91 -17.59 -2.60
N VAL A 124 -2.36 -18.84 -2.56
CA VAL A 124 -2.51 -19.68 -3.75
C VAL A 124 -3.80 -20.47 -3.70
N LYS A 125 -4.42 -20.63 -4.88
CA LYS A 125 -5.63 -21.46 -5.01
C LYS A 125 -5.25 -22.90 -5.33
N VAL A 126 -5.71 -23.84 -4.52
CA VAL A 126 -5.60 -25.28 -4.77
C VAL A 126 -6.60 -25.66 -5.87
N MET A 127 -6.08 -26.19 -6.96
CA MET A 127 -6.84 -26.64 -8.13
C MET A 127 -7.03 -28.16 -8.13
N ASN A 128 -6.06 -28.89 -7.57
CA ASN A 128 -6.06 -30.34 -7.51
C ASN A 128 -5.16 -30.85 -6.38
N GLU A 129 -5.38 -32.09 -5.96
CA GLU A 129 -4.61 -32.77 -4.92
C GLU A 129 -4.09 -34.11 -5.44
N ALA A 130 -2.81 -34.38 -5.23
CA ALA A 130 -2.19 -35.67 -5.48
C ALA A 130 -1.58 -36.22 -4.19
N LYS A 131 -1.94 -37.46 -3.83
CA LYS A 131 -1.31 -38.18 -2.72
C LYS A 131 -0.32 -39.19 -3.29
N ILE A 132 0.96 -38.97 -3.02
CA ILE A 132 2.05 -39.84 -3.46
C ILE A 132 2.80 -40.32 -2.23
N GLU A 133 2.75 -41.62 -1.98
CA GLU A 133 3.28 -42.25 -0.77
C GLU A 133 2.68 -41.62 0.51
N ASN A 134 3.49 -40.89 1.29
CA ASN A 134 3.09 -40.19 2.52
C ASN A 134 3.03 -38.66 2.34
N GLU A 135 3.17 -38.16 1.12
CA GLU A 135 3.17 -36.74 0.81
C GLU A 135 1.89 -36.36 0.07
N THR A 136 1.36 -35.19 0.42
CA THR A 136 0.26 -34.57 -0.32
C THR A 136 0.84 -33.38 -1.09
N TRP A 137 0.56 -33.36 -2.39
CA TRP A 137 0.95 -32.31 -3.31
C TRP A 137 -0.28 -31.56 -3.78
N TYR A 138 -0.22 -30.23 -3.80
CA TYR A 138 -1.26 -29.37 -4.35
C TYR A 138 -0.83 -28.88 -5.72
N GLN A 139 -1.69 -29.08 -6.72
CA GLN A 139 -1.62 -28.31 -7.94
C GLN A 139 -2.24 -26.96 -7.63
N VAL A 140 -1.47 -25.89 -7.76
CA VAL A 140 -1.91 -24.55 -7.41
C VAL A 140 -1.93 -23.65 -8.63
N ALA A 141 -2.92 -22.77 -8.68
CA ALA A 141 -2.90 -21.60 -9.54
C ALA A 141 -2.34 -20.42 -8.73
N HIS A 142 -1.39 -19.69 -9.30
CA HIS A 142 -0.80 -18.51 -8.68
C HIS A 142 -0.54 -17.42 -9.72
N HIS A 143 -0.51 -16.17 -9.27
CA HIS A 143 -0.15 -15.05 -10.14
C HIS A 143 1.38 -15.04 -10.33
N ASN A 144 1.88 -15.45 -11.49
CA ASN A 144 3.27 -15.23 -11.90
C ASN A 144 3.36 -15.16 -13.43
N PRO A 145 4.09 -14.18 -14.01
CA PRO A 145 4.17 -13.97 -15.45
C PRO A 145 4.76 -15.15 -16.27
N THR A 146 5.43 -16.11 -15.64
CA THR A 146 6.10 -17.23 -16.34
C THR A 146 5.39 -18.57 -16.19
N VAL A 147 4.67 -18.77 -15.08
CA VAL A 147 4.04 -20.04 -14.70
C VAL A 147 2.80 -19.69 -13.88
N ASN A 148 1.61 -19.91 -14.45
CA ASN A 148 0.36 -19.64 -13.74
C ASN A 148 -0.11 -20.84 -12.91
N GLU A 149 0.49 -22.02 -13.13
CA GLU A 149 0.11 -23.27 -12.50
C GLU A 149 1.32 -24.18 -12.26
N GLY A 150 1.32 -24.89 -11.13
CA GLY A 150 2.31 -25.93 -10.87
C GLY A 150 2.02 -26.66 -9.57
N TRP A 151 2.89 -27.59 -9.21
CA TRP A 151 2.74 -28.43 -8.02
C TRP A 151 3.62 -27.92 -6.88
N ILE A 152 3.07 -27.90 -5.67
CA ILE A 152 3.78 -27.58 -4.43
C ILE A 152 3.52 -28.66 -3.38
N SER A 153 4.46 -28.85 -2.45
CA SER A 153 4.23 -29.71 -1.29
C SER A 153 3.29 -29.01 -0.32
N SER A 154 2.20 -29.70 0.05
CA SER A 154 1.21 -29.17 1.01
C SER A 154 1.76 -28.96 2.41
N GLU A 155 2.88 -29.61 2.76
CA GLU A 155 3.51 -29.47 4.09
C GLU A 155 4.01 -28.05 4.37
N PHE A 156 4.27 -27.29 3.31
CA PHE A 156 4.71 -25.90 3.35
C PHE A 156 3.56 -24.93 3.09
N THR A 157 2.34 -25.35 3.44
CA THR A 157 1.15 -24.54 3.33
C THR A 157 0.37 -24.55 4.64
N VAL A 158 -0.37 -23.48 4.89
CA VAL A 158 -1.35 -23.40 5.98
C VAL A 158 -2.69 -23.01 5.39
N SER A 159 -3.77 -23.54 5.97
CA SER A 159 -5.13 -23.20 5.56
C SER A 159 -5.56 -21.83 6.08
N ASN A 160 -4.93 -21.34 7.14
CA ASN A 160 -5.15 -19.99 7.65
C ASN A 160 -3.83 -19.21 7.67
N LEU A 161 -3.79 -18.04 7.02
CA LEU A 161 -2.60 -17.18 7.03
C LEU A 161 -2.18 -16.76 8.46
N ASN A 162 -3.10 -16.76 9.43
CA ASN A 162 -2.76 -16.55 10.84
C ASN A 162 -1.81 -17.61 11.40
N ASP A 163 -1.81 -18.81 10.84
CA ASP A 163 -0.89 -19.87 11.27
C ASP A 163 0.56 -19.58 10.85
N LEU A 164 0.80 -18.56 10.01
CA LEU A 164 2.14 -18.11 9.64
C LEU A 164 2.86 -17.33 10.75
N HIS A 165 2.12 -16.74 11.69
CA HIS A 165 2.65 -15.89 12.76
C HIS A 165 1.97 -16.15 14.10
N SER A 166 2.74 -16.16 15.19
CA SER A 166 2.17 -16.08 16.54
C SER A 166 1.73 -14.63 16.80
N ILE A 167 0.57 -14.26 16.26
CA ILE A 167 -0.02 -12.92 16.27
C ILE A 167 -0.08 -12.32 17.69
N SER A 168 0.29 -11.04 17.83
CA SER A 168 -0.31 -10.15 18.84
C SER A 168 -1.75 -9.89 18.41
N SER A 169 -2.73 -10.27 19.24
CA SER A 169 -4.12 -10.31 18.79
C SER A 169 -4.58 -8.95 18.26
N PHE A 170 -5.01 -8.90 16.99
CA PHE A 170 -5.72 -7.76 16.40
C PHE A 170 -7.18 -7.71 16.92
N ASP A 171 -7.35 -7.93 18.23
CA ASP A 171 -8.64 -8.17 18.90
C ASP A 171 -9.22 -6.92 19.57
N ASN A 172 -8.63 -5.75 19.32
CA ASN A 172 -9.19 -4.49 19.78
C ASN A 172 -10.21 -3.98 18.77
N ASP A 173 -11.48 -4.35 18.98
CA ASP A 173 -12.60 -3.97 18.11
C ASP A 173 -12.72 -2.46 17.91
N GLU A 174 -12.54 -1.66 18.97
CA GLU A 174 -12.64 -0.19 18.89
C GLU A 174 -11.53 0.41 18.02
N LEU A 175 -10.31 -0.12 18.14
CA LEU A 175 -9.18 0.30 17.30
C LEU A 175 -9.36 -0.15 15.85
N ASN A 176 -9.93 -1.33 15.63
CA ASN A 176 -10.22 -1.86 14.30
C ASN A 176 -11.30 -1.04 13.59
N GLU A 177 -12.39 -0.70 14.30
CA GLU A 177 -13.43 0.19 13.79
C GLU A 177 -12.87 1.58 13.46
N PHE A 178 -11.97 2.10 14.30
CA PHE A 178 -11.30 3.38 14.05
C PHE A 178 -10.48 3.37 12.76
N PHE A 179 -9.58 2.39 12.58
CA PHE A 179 -8.70 2.32 11.40
C PHE A 179 -9.45 2.09 10.09
N THR A 180 -10.64 1.50 10.16
CA THR A 180 -11.45 1.12 9.00
C THR A 180 -12.68 2.02 8.83
N SER A 181 -12.69 3.18 9.50
CA SER A 181 -13.77 4.15 9.44
C SER A 181 -13.87 4.81 8.07
N PRO A 182 -15.09 4.95 7.50
CA PRO A 182 -15.30 5.72 6.27
C PRO A 182 -15.09 7.22 6.45
N THR A 183 -15.06 7.73 7.69
CA THR A 183 -14.91 9.16 8.01
C THR A 183 -13.51 9.54 8.52
N LEU A 184 -12.53 8.65 8.32
CA LEU A 184 -11.21 8.80 8.92
C LEU A 184 -10.52 10.12 8.54
N PHE A 185 -10.68 10.58 7.28
CA PHE A 185 -10.10 11.83 6.77
C PHE A 185 -10.87 13.10 7.16
N GLU A 186 -12.16 12.98 7.46
CA GLU A 186 -13.01 14.06 7.93
C GLU A 186 -12.65 14.43 9.37
N GLU A 187 -12.30 13.43 10.17
CA GLU A 187 -12.02 13.56 11.59
C GLU A 187 -10.52 13.68 11.89
N ASN A 188 -9.65 13.27 10.96
CA ASN A 188 -8.21 13.19 11.22
C ASN A 188 -7.36 13.59 9.99
N THR A 189 -6.14 14.06 10.27
CA THR A 189 -5.04 14.10 9.32
C THR A 189 -4.12 12.90 9.58
N ILE A 190 -3.92 12.07 8.56
CA ILE A 190 -3.00 10.95 8.63
C ILE A 190 -1.59 11.46 8.30
N VAL A 191 -0.64 11.21 9.18
CA VAL A 191 0.76 11.64 9.03
C VAL A 191 1.63 10.40 8.91
N ALA A 192 2.30 10.25 7.77
CA ALA A 192 2.99 9.04 7.41
C ALA A 192 4.50 9.22 7.24
N TYR A 193 5.28 8.23 7.66
CA TYR A 193 6.71 8.12 7.34
C TYR A 193 6.93 7.08 6.25
N TYR A 194 7.58 7.48 5.16
CA TYR A 194 7.74 6.69 3.93
C TYR A 194 9.12 6.06 3.79
N GLY A 195 9.18 4.87 3.21
CA GLY A 195 10.40 4.31 2.65
C GLY A 195 10.51 2.80 2.73
N HIS A 196 11.73 2.31 2.49
CA HIS A 196 12.07 0.90 2.58
C HIS A 196 12.99 0.65 3.79
N PRO A 197 12.68 -0.26 4.73
CA PRO A 197 13.45 -0.50 5.96
C PRO A 197 14.95 -0.76 5.74
N ASN A 198 15.32 -1.38 4.62
CA ASN A 198 16.71 -1.70 4.29
C ASN A 198 17.39 -0.64 3.38
N SER A 199 16.87 0.59 3.29
CA SER A 199 17.43 1.64 2.43
C SER A 199 17.26 3.05 3.02
N GLU A 200 18.37 3.64 3.47
CA GLU A 200 18.39 5.01 4.01
C GLU A 200 18.07 6.10 2.96
N VAL A 201 18.24 5.79 1.67
CA VAL A 201 17.99 6.72 0.57
C VAL A 201 16.55 6.69 0.05
N MET A 202 15.80 5.62 0.36
CA MET A 202 14.38 5.50 -0.05
C MET A 202 13.40 6.13 0.95
N GLY A 203 13.90 6.64 2.07
CA GLY A 203 13.14 7.48 2.99
C GLY A 203 13.44 7.22 4.47
N ILE A 204 12.82 8.01 5.34
CA ILE A 204 13.03 7.99 6.79
C ILE A 204 12.79 6.61 7.44
N VAL A 205 11.93 5.78 6.86
CA VAL A 205 11.70 4.40 7.33
C VAL A 205 12.99 3.57 7.38
N GLY A 206 13.90 3.79 6.43
CA GLY A 206 15.18 3.07 6.35
C GLY A 206 16.27 3.66 7.24
N ARG A 207 16.00 4.75 7.96
CA ARG A 207 16.99 5.47 8.78
C ARG A 207 16.88 5.15 10.28
N HIS A 208 15.77 4.56 10.70
CA HIS A 208 15.51 4.25 12.11
C HIS A 208 14.92 2.84 12.26
N PRO A 209 15.26 2.12 13.35
CA PRO A 209 14.52 0.91 13.71
C PRO A 209 13.03 1.23 13.95
N VAL A 210 12.13 0.30 13.59
CA VAL A 210 10.65 0.49 13.71
C VAL A 210 10.21 1.02 15.08
N LYS A 211 10.89 0.53 16.14
CA LYS A 211 10.98 1.09 17.50
C LYS A 211 10.82 2.61 17.57
N GLU A 212 11.97 3.21 17.32
CA GLU A 212 12.26 4.64 17.36
C GLU A 212 11.54 5.40 16.24
N LEU A 213 11.34 4.76 15.09
CA LEU A 213 10.64 5.36 13.95
C LEU A 213 9.22 5.81 14.32
N ILE A 214 8.45 4.97 15.03
CA ILE A 214 7.08 5.37 15.41
C ILE A 214 7.09 6.40 16.53
N ASP A 215 8.08 6.37 17.43
CA ASP A 215 8.19 7.42 18.46
C ASP A 215 8.36 8.81 17.79
N LEU A 216 9.25 8.91 16.79
CA LEU A 216 9.45 10.12 15.97
C LEU A 216 8.19 10.50 15.16
N LEU A 217 7.51 9.49 14.62
CA LEU A 217 6.29 9.68 13.85
C LEU A 217 5.14 10.22 14.71
N VAL A 218 5.00 9.74 15.95
CA VAL A 218 4.02 10.25 16.92
C VAL A 218 4.33 11.71 17.24
N GLU A 219 5.60 12.08 17.48
CA GLU A 219 5.98 13.48 17.68
C GLU A 219 5.63 14.36 16.46
N THR A 220 5.77 13.82 15.25
CA THR A 220 5.40 14.53 14.02
C THR A 220 3.88 14.66 13.89
N ALA A 221 3.12 13.60 14.18
CA ALA A 221 1.65 13.64 14.18
C ALA A 221 1.12 14.64 15.22
N ASP A 222 1.70 14.70 16.42
CA ASP A 222 1.36 15.67 17.46
C ASP A 222 1.53 17.13 16.98
N SER A 223 2.46 17.39 16.06
CA SER A 223 2.64 18.72 15.46
C SER A 223 1.48 19.12 14.52
N TYR A 224 0.82 18.14 13.89
CA TYR A 224 -0.39 18.38 13.10
C TYR A 224 -1.62 18.58 14.00
N ASP A 225 -1.77 17.77 15.05
CA ASP A 225 -2.83 17.95 16.05
C ASP A 225 -2.75 19.35 16.71
N ALA A 226 -1.53 19.83 16.97
CA ALA A 226 -1.31 21.17 17.50
C ALA A 226 -1.58 22.31 16.49
N ALA A 227 -1.49 22.02 15.19
CA ALA A 227 -1.70 23.00 14.12
C ALA A 227 -3.18 23.12 13.72
N ASP A 228 -3.99 22.08 13.90
CA ASP A 228 -5.43 22.06 13.60
C ASP A 228 -6.25 21.46 14.77
N ASP A 229 -6.81 22.34 15.61
CA ASP A 229 -7.67 21.95 16.74
C ASP A 229 -9.01 21.29 16.32
N SER A 230 -9.33 21.21 15.03
CA SER A 230 -10.60 20.67 14.52
C SER A 230 -10.56 19.19 14.16
N LYS A 231 -9.37 18.63 13.91
CA LYS A 231 -9.12 17.23 13.55
C LYS A 231 -8.10 16.61 14.49
N GLY A 232 -8.13 15.29 14.63
CA GLY A 232 -7.02 14.54 15.23
C GLY A 232 -5.86 14.34 14.26
N ALA A 233 -4.72 13.84 14.74
CA ALA A 233 -3.64 13.35 13.89
C ALA A 233 -3.37 11.86 14.14
N VAL A 234 -3.24 11.08 13.06
CA VAL A 234 -3.03 9.63 13.13
C VAL A 234 -1.68 9.26 12.51
N PRO A 235 -0.77 8.64 13.26
CA PRO A 235 0.51 8.21 12.72
C PRO A 235 0.33 7.03 11.75
N ALA A 236 1.14 7.01 10.68
CA ALA A 236 1.20 5.90 9.73
C ALA A 236 2.62 5.57 9.26
N ILE A 237 2.89 4.30 8.94
CA ILE A 237 4.12 3.90 8.24
C ILE A 237 3.78 3.57 6.79
N TYR A 238 4.53 4.10 5.83
CA TYR A 238 4.32 3.89 4.41
C TYR A 238 5.48 3.07 3.83
N LEU A 239 5.27 1.76 3.67
CA LEU A 239 6.29 0.79 3.30
C LEU A 239 6.33 0.57 1.79
N VAL A 240 7.51 0.73 1.19
CA VAL A 240 7.75 0.28 -0.19
C VAL A 240 7.94 -1.23 -0.19
N TYR A 241 6.87 -1.99 -0.44
CA TYR A 241 6.91 -3.44 -0.46
C TYR A 241 7.52 -3.96 -1.76
N GLY A 242 6.98 -3.51 -2.90
CA GLY A 242 7.50 -3.83 -4.22
C GLY A 242 8.44 -2.74 -4.69
N THR A 243 9.73 -3.03 -4.82
CA THR A 243 10.74 -2.08 -5.32
C THR A 243 11.12 -2.46 -6.75
N VAL A 244 10.99 -1.50 -7.68
CA VAL A 244 11.39 -1.73 -9.07
C VAL A 244 12.91 -1.71 -9.22
N GLN A 245 13.43 -2.61 -10.03
CA GLN A 245 14.83 -2.74 -10.39
C GLN A 245 15.03 -2.40 -11.88
N PRO A 246 16.27 -2.10 -12.33
CA PRO A 246 16.57 -1.92 -13.74
C PRO A 246 15.99 -3.05 -14.60
N GLY A 247 15.30 -2.70 -15.70
CA GLY A 247 14.57 -3.67 -16.52
C GLY A 247 13.11 -3.92 -16.08
N GLY A 248 12.63 -3.19 -15.08
CA GLY A 248 11.25 -3.25 -14.60
C GLY A 248 10.94 -4.50 -13.76
N GLU A 249 11.96 -5.18 -13.23
CA GLU A 249 11.77 -6.32 -12.32
C GLU A 249 11.40 -5.85 -10.92
N ILE A 250 10.66 -6.65 -10.16
CA ILE A 250 10.19 -6.28 -8.82
C ILE A 250 10.88 -7.11 -7.76
N TYR A 251 11.57 -6.44 -6.84
CA TYR A 251 12.09 -7.04 -5.62
C TYR A 251 11.12 -6.75 -4.48
N LYS A 252 10.66 -7.81 -3.83
CA LYS A 252 9.61 -7.73 -2.79
C LYS A 252 10.23 -7.81 -1.41
N MET A 253 9.68 -7.04 -0.48
CA MET A 253 10.00 -7.16 0.93
C MET A 253 9.59 -8.55 1.45
N ASN A 254 10.39 -9.10 2.36
CA ASN A 254 10.05 -10.36 3.02
C ASN A 254 8.80 -10.18 3.91
N TYR A 255 7.90 -11.17 3.89
CA TYR A 255 6.65 -11.13 4.64
C TYR A 255 6.83 -10.91 6.15
N ASP A 256 7.79 -11.57 6.79
CA ASP A 256 8.05 -11.41 8.23
C ASP A 256 8.50 -9.98 8.57
N LEU A 257 9.24 -9.34 7.66
CA LEU A 257 9.63 -7.95 7.82
C LEU A 257 8.40 -7.04 7.74
N VAL A 258 7.53 -7.23 6.75
CA VAL A 258 6.27 -6.45 6.65
C VAL A 258 5.43 -6.63 7.91
N MET A 259 5.26 -7.87 8.37
CA MET A 259 4.48 -8.19 9.58
C MET A 259 5.04 -7.51 10.83
N SER A 260 6.37 -7.45 10.98
CA SER A 260 6.98 -6.76 12.12
C SER A 260 6.63 -5.26 12.21
N TYR A 261 6.36 -4.62 11.07
CA TYR A 261 5.90 -3.23 11.02
C TYR A 261 4.39 -3.11 11.26
N ILE A 262 3.59 -4.01 10.69
CA ILE A 262 2.13 -4.05 10.89
C ILE A 262 1.79 -4.23 12.37
N GLU A 263 2.41 -5.21 13.03
CA GLU A 263 2.16 -5.53 14.45
C GLU A 263 2.60 -4.39 15.37
N GLU A 264 3.82 -3.87 15.18
CA GLU A 264 4.34 -2.76 15.99
C GLU A 264 3.52 -1.46 15.79
N ALA A 265 3.06 -1.20 14.57
CA ALA A 265 2.18 -0.06 14.28
C ALA A 265 0.82 -0.25 14.96
N TYR A 266 0.22 -1.44 14.87
CA TYR A 266 -1.06 -1.74 15.50
C TYR A 266 -1.03 -1.54 17.02
N GLU A 267 0.00 -2.08 17.69
CA GLU A 267 0.19 -1.94 19.14
C GLU A 267 0.29 -0.47 19.60
N ARG A 268 0.67 0.44 18.70
CA ARG A 268 0.83 1.87 18.96
C ARG A 268 -0.25 2.75 18.35
N GLY A 269 -1.33 2.17 17.84
CA GLY A 269 -2.43 2.95 17.25
C GLY A 269 -2.06 3.64 15.93
N ALA A 270 -1.12 3.05 15.17
CA ALA A 270 -0.65 3.57 13.89
C ALA A 270 -1.12 2.72 12.70
N LEU A 271 -1.37 3.41 11.59
CA LEU A 271 -1.70 2.81 10.30
C LEU A 271 -0.43 2.32 9.55
N VAL A 272 -0.62 1.49 8.54
CA VAL A 272 0.40 1.05 7.60
C VAL A 272 -0.14 1.15 6.18
N TYR A 273 0.61 1.77 5.28
CA TYR A 273 0.38 1.72 3.84
C TYR A 273 1.41 0.81 3.20
N ILE A 274 0.97 -0.07 2.33
CA ILE A 274 1.83 -0.97 1.56
C ILE A 274 1.84 -0.49 0.11
N ASP A 275 2.99 -0.03 -0.34
CA ASP A 275 3.23 0.57 -1.65
C ASP A 275 3.93 -0.41 -2.60
N HIS A 276 3.59 -0.29 -3.88
CA HIS A 276 4.17 -1.13 -4.93
C HIS A 276 4.58 -0.31 -6.15
N GLN A 277 5.89 -0.24 -6.37
CA GLN A 277 6.49 0.27 -7.60
C GLN A 277 6.28 -0.77 -8.70
N MET A 278 5.38 -0.51 -9.65
CA MET A 278 4.80 -1.55 -10.51
C MET A 278 5.77 -2.15 -11.55
N GLY A 279 6.88 -1.48 -11.87
CA GLY A 279 7.80 -1.90 -12.90
C GLY A 279 7.10 -2.11 -14.23
N ARG A 280 7.39 -3.22 -14.93
CA ARG A 280 6.75 -3.54 -16.22
C ARG A 280 5.33 -4.09 -16.11
N HIS A 281 4.77 -4.17 -14.91
CA HIS A 281 3.52 -4.88 -14.66
C HIS A 281 2.28 -3.98 -14.82
N HIS A 282 1.15 -4.61 -15.09
CA HIS A 282 -0.16 -3.97 -15.08
C HIS A 282 -0.57 -3.62 -13.63
N PRO A 283 -1.29 -2.52 -13.36
CA PRO A 283 -1.74 -2.17 -12.01
C PRO A 283 -2.50 -3.30 -11.31
N ALA A 284 -3.40 -3.97 -12.04
CA ALA A 284 -4.13 -5.15 -11.57
C ALA A 284 -3.23 -6.31 -11.11
N TYR A 285 -2.05 -6.49 -11.70
CA TYR A 285 -1.09 -7.50 -11.22
C TYR A 285 -0.46 -7.04 -9.90
N SER A 286 0.05 -5.81 -9.87
CA SER A 286 0.78 -5.26 -8.71
C SER A 286 -0.10 -5.14 -7.47
N ILE A 287 -1.37 -4.75 -7.60
CA ILE A 287 -2.27 -4.68 -6.44
C ILE A 287 -2.53 -6.08 -5.84
N ARG A 288 -2.70 -7.11 -6.69
CA ARG A 288 -2.96 -8.49 -6.23
C ARG A 288 -1.82 -9.05 -5.38
N GLU A 289 -0.60 -8.57 -5.57
CA GLU A 289 0.57 -8.96 -4.77
C GLU A 289 0.52 -8.47 -3.33
N ILE A 290 -0.33 -7.47 -3.02
CA ILE A 290 -0.43 -6.84 -1.70
C ILE A 290 -1.84 -6.87 -1.10
N LEU A 291 -2.86 -7.41 -1.81
CA LEU A 291 -4.24 -7.53 -1.33
C LEU A 291 -4.35 -8.29 0.00
N SER A 292 -3.55 -9.34 0.18
CA SER A 292 -3.65 -10.21 1.36
C SER A 292 -3.40 -9.46 2.67
N PHE A 293 -2.66 -8.34 2.64
CA PHE A 293 -2.44 -7.53 3.82
C PHE A 293 -3.67 -6.71 4.26
N LEU A 294 -4.68 -6.50 3.40
CA LEU A 294 -5.92 -5.76 3.76
C LEU A 294 -6.73 -6.41 4.88
N ARG A 295 -6.42 -7.67 5.18
CA ARG A 295 -7.00 -8.40 6.32
C ARG A 295 -6.63 -7.76 7.66
N TYR A 296 -5.49 -7.05 7.72
CA TYR A 296 -5.09 -6.32 8.91
C TYR A 296 -5.80 -4.96 8.91
N PRO A 297 -6.53 -4.62 9.99
CA PRO A 297 -7.40 -3.44 10.01
C PRO A 297 -6.64 -2.13 9.90
N ASN A 298 -5.38 -2.09 10.35
CA ASN A 298 -4.51 -0.93 10.22
C ASN A 298 -3.78 -0.84 8.86
N VAL A 299 -4.07 -1.71 7.89
CA VAL A 299 -3.38 -1.71 6.59
C VAL A 299 -4.21 -1.09 5.47
N HIS A 300 -3.55 -0.29 4.66
CA HIS A 300 -4.05 0.33 3.43
C HIS A 300 -3.06 0.11 2.28
N LEU A 301 -3.48 0.32 1.03
CA LEU A 301 -2.66 0.00 -0.14
C LEU A 301 -2.33 1.24 -0.97
N ALA A 302 -1.21 1.14 -1.69
CA ALA A 302 -0.80 2.15 -2.64
C ALA A 302 -0.13 1.53 -3.87
N LEU A 303 -0.28 2.23 -4.99
CA LEU A 303 0.50 1.98 -6.19
C LEU A 303 1.19 3.27 -6.59
N ASP A 304 2.41 3.15 -7.11
CA ASP A 304 3.18 4.30 -7.59
C ASP A 304 3.32 4.29 -9.13
N PRO A 305 2.49 5.08 -9.84
CA PRO A 305 2.52 5.19 -11.31
C PRO A 305 3.86 5.61 -11.89
N GLU A 306 4.69 6.34 -11.13
CA GLU A 306 6.01 6.79 -11.58
C GLU A 306 6.87 5.61 -12.05
N TRP A 307 6.74 4.49 -11.34
CA TRP A 307 7.57 3.32 -11.54
C TRP A 307 6.97 2.29 -12.48
N ARG A 308 5.87 2.60 -13.16
CA ARG A 308 5.32 1.72 -14.20
C ARG A 308 6.11 1.85 -15.51
N THR A 309 7.30 1.27 -15.53
CA THR A 309 8.24 1.29 -16.66
C THR A 309 9.22 0.12 -16.61
N ASP A 310 9.81 -0.23 -17.76
CA ASP A 310 10.98 -1.11 -17.88
C ASP A 310 12.33 -0.37 -17.76
N LYS A 311 12.30 0.97 -17.76
CA LYS A 311 13.45 1.87 -17.67
C LYS A 311 13.31 2.83 -16.47
N PRO A 312 13.26 2.30 -15.22
CA PRO A 312 13.18 3.13 -14.03
C PRO A 312 14.36 4.12 -13.97
N MET A 313 14.15 5.27 -13.35
CA MET A 313 15.09 6.41 -13.29
C MET A 313 15.39 7.11 -14.62
N GLN A 314 14.87 6.63 -15.76
CA GLN A 314 15.08 7.25 -17.08
C GLN A 314 13.79 7.83 -17.66
N GLU A 315 12.65 7.23 -17.33
CA GLU A 315 11.34 7.70 -17.71
C GLU A 315 10.37 7.59 -16.55
N VAL A 316 9.33 8.42 -16.62
CA VAL A 316 8.22 8.42 -15.67
C VAL A 316 7.10 7.60 -16.30
N GLY A 317 6.66 6.56 -15.58
CA GLY A 317 5.54 5.70 -15.94
C GLY A 317 4.19 6.41 -15.87
N HIS A 318 3.15 5.69 -16.26
CA HIS A 318 1.77 6.21 -16.23
C HIS A 318 0.73 5.11 -16.06
N VAL A 319 -0.46 5.51 -15.61
CA VAL A 319 -1.69 4.71 -15.60
C VAL A 319 -2.83 5.51 -16.22
N THR A 320 -3.94 4.84 -16.54
CA THR A 320 -5.18 5.47 -17.00
C THR A 320 -6.22 5.54 -15.88
N GLY A 321 -7.22 6.42 -16.01
CA GLY A 321 -8.35 6.45 -15.08
C GLY A 321 -9.10 5.12 -14.99
N ALA A 322 -9.24 4.42 -16.13
CA ALA A 322 -9.82 3.08 -16.19
C ALA A 322 -9.03 2.04 -15.38
N GLU A 323 -7.70 2.09 -15.42
CA GLU A 323 -6.84 1.19 -14.63
C GLU A 323 -6.90 1.51 -13.12
N ILE A 324 -7.05 2.79 -12.74
CA ILE A 324 -7.30 3.18 -11.35
C ILE A 324 -8.63 2.60 -10.85
N ASN A 325 -9.70 2.73 -11.65
CA ASN A 325 -11.00 2.15 -11.34
C ASN A 325 -10.96 0.61 -11.27
N GLU A 326 -10.20 -0.05 -12.16
CA GLU A 326 -9.99 -1.50 -12.10
C GLU A 326 -9.35 -1.92 -10.78
N VAL A 327 -8.33 -1.18 -10.30
CA VAL A 327 -7.67 -1.46 -9.02
C VAL A 327 -8.65 -1.31 -7.85
N GLN A 328 -9.47 -0.25 -7.84
CA GLN A 328 -10.52 -0.08 -6.83
C GLN A 328 -11.51 -1.25 -6.83
N GLY A 329 -11.96 -1.69 -8.01
CA GLY A 329 -12.85 -2.84 -8.15
C GLY A 329 -12.23 -4.13 -7.62
N ILE A 330 -10.96 -4.40 -7.95
CA ILE A 330 -10.21 -5.56 -7.44
C ILE A 330 -10.11 -5.52 -5.91
N MET A 331 -9.84 -4.35 -5.32
CA MET A 331 -9.78 -4.20 -3.87
C MET A 331 -11.16 -4.43 -3.21
N GLN A 332 -12.22 -3.86 -3.75
CA GLN A 332 -13.58 -4.05 -3.23
C GLN A 332 -14.02 -5.51 -3.34
N ASP A 333 -13.81 -6.15 -4.49
CA ASP A 333 -14.15 -7.56 -4.69
C ASP A 333 -13.40 -8.45 -3.70
N TYR A 334 -12.13 -8.14 -3.42
CA TYR A 334 -11.34 -8.85 -2.43
C TYR A 334 -11.88 -8.66 -1.00
N LEU A 335 -12.24 -7.44 -0.62
CA LEU A 335 -12.82 -7.16 0.70
C LEU A 335 -14.15 -7.88 0.90
N LEU A 336 -15.05 -7.81 -0.08
CA LEU A 336 -16.36 -8.47 -0.06
C LEU A 336 -16.24 -9.99 -0.05
N SER A 337 -15.41 -10.55 -0.93
CA SER A 337 -15.26 -12.01 -1.07
C SER A 337 -14.61 -12.68 0.16
N ASN A 338 -13.88 -11.90 0.96
CA ASN A 338 -13.23 -12.38 2.18
C ASN A 338 -13.93 -11.89 3.46
N GLU A 339 -15.10 -11.25 3.33
CA GLU A 339 -15.89 -10.72 4.45
C GLU A 339 -15.11 -9.76 5.34
N ILE A 340 -14.16 -9.00 4.74
CA ILE A 340 -13.32 -8.06 5.47
C ILE A 340 -14.11 -6.76 5.70
N PRO A 341 -14.37 -6.36 6.96
CA PRO A 341 -15.22 -5.22 7.25
C PRO A 341 -14.49 -3.88 7.10
N GLY A 342 -15.30 -2.83 7.00
CA GLY A 342 -14.87 -1.43 6.96
C GLY A 342 -14.28 -1.01 5.61
N THR A 343 -13.76 0.21 5.57
CA THR A 343 -13.15 0.78 4.37
C THR A 343 -11.64 0.58 4.36
N ARG A 344 -11.05 0.66 3.17
CA ARG A 344 -9.59 0.67 2.97
C ARG A 344 -9.22 1.81 2.06
N GLN A 345 -8.06 2.40 2.31
CA GLN A 345 -7.57 3.49 1.47
C GLN A 345 -6.76 2.93 0.32
N TYR A 346 -6.96 3.50 -0.86
CA TYR A 346 -6.12 3.28 -2.03
C TYR A 346 -5.46 4.59 -2.43
N VAL A 347 -4.14 4.64 -2.32
CA VAL A 347 -3.36 5.83 -2.66
C VAL A 347 -2.67 5.64 -4.02
N PHE A 348 -2.73 6.65 -4.88
CA PHE A 348 -1.86 6.74 -6.05
C PHE A 348 -1.13 8.08 -6.10
N HIS A 349 0.10 8.06 -6.59
CA HIS A 349 1.00 9.22 -6.62
C HIS A 349 0.95 9.93 -7.96
N GLN A 350 1.00 11.27 -7.95
CA GLN A 350 1.18 12.10 -9.14
C GLN A 350 2.01 13.34 -8.85
N PHE A 351 2.99 13.64 -9.72
CA PHE A 351 3.76 14.90 -9.67
C PHE A 351 3.88 15.61 -11.03
N VAL A 352 3.52 14.92 -12.11
CA VAL A 352 3.38 15.49 -13.45
C VAL A 352 2.11 14.97 -14.12
N GLU A 353 1.50 15.78 -14.98
CA GLU A 353 0.21 15.48 -15.63
C GLU A 353 0.23 14.13 -16.37
N LYS A 354 1.30 13.86 -17.13
CA LYS A 354 1.45 12.62 -17.94
C LYS A 354 1.41 11.30 -17.15
N MET A 355 1.49 11.33 -15.82
CA MET A 355 1.43 10.10 -15.01
C MET A 355 0.04 9.48 -15.00
N ILE A 356 -1.02 10.31 -15.11
CA ILE A 356 -2.39 9.82 -15.08
C ILE A 356 -3.11 10.28 -16.34
N HIS A 357 -3.30 9.36 -17.27
CA HIS A 357 -4.10 9.60 -18.46
C HIS A 357 -5.58 9.47 -18.12
N THR A 358 -6.42 10.34 -18.68
CA THR A 358 -7.88 10.35 -18.48
C THR A 358 -8.31 10.37 -17.01
N ILE A 359 -7.68 11.24 -16.20
CA ILE A 359 -7.99 11.41 -14.77
C ILE A 359 -9.48 11.76 -14.53
N GLU A 360 -10.13 12.40 -15.50
CA GLU A 360 -11.55 12.71 -15.53
C GLU A 360 -12.46 11.47 -15.55
N ASP A 361 -11.96 10.32 -15.99
CA ASP A 361 -12.70 9.05 -16.00
C ASP A 361 -12.67 8.32 -14.64
N VAL A 362 -11.87 8.80 -13.68
CA VAL A 362 -11.77 8.17 -12.35
C VAL A 362 -13.07 8.40 -11.57
N THR A 363 -13.58 7.33 -10.95
CA THR A 363 -14.78 7.37 -10.10
C THR A 363 -14.43 7.00 -8.66
N THR A 364 -15.34 7.34 -7.74
CA THR A 364 -15.27 7.00 -6.30
C THR A 364 -16.47 6.17 -5.85
N ASP A 365 -17.06 5.40 -6.77
CA ASP A 365 -18.28 4.61 -6.53
C ASP A 365 -18.03 3.27 -5.81
N TYR A 366 -16.84 3.09 -5.23
CA TYR A 366 -16.42 1.87 -4.55
C TYR A 366 -16.56 2.04 -3.03
N GLU A 367 -17.68 1.60 -2.46
CA GLU A 367 -18.08 1.88 -1.07
C GLU A 367 -17.02 1.49 -0.02
N GLN A 368 -16.27 0.41 -0.26
CA GLN A 368 -15.21 -0.04 0.66
C GLN A 368 -13.82 0.54 0.35
N VAL A 369 -13.68 1.40 -0.67
CA VAL A 369 -12.39 1.94 -1.09
C VAL A 369 -12.40 3.47 -1.04
N LEU A 370 -11.60 4.04 -0.14
CA LEU A 370 -11.35 5.47 -0.08
C LEU A 370 -10.16 5.81 -0.99
N LEU A 371 -10.44 6.35 -2.17
CA LEU A 371 -9.41 6.73 -3.14
C LEU A 371 -8.73 8.04 -2.73
N VAL A 372 -7.40 8.04 -2.68
CA VAL A 372 -6.57 9.20 -2.32
C VAL A 372 -5.64 9.56 -3.47
N HIS A 373 -5.82 10.75 -4.02
CA HIS A 373 -4.92 11.30 -5.03
C HIS A 373 -3.78 12.06 -4.32
N ASN A 374 -2.59 11.45 -4.26
CA ASN A 374 -1.44 12.01 -3.55
C ASN A 374 -0.56 12.88 -4.45
N THR A 375 -0.40 14.16 -4.09
CA THR A 375 0.60 15.06 -4.67
C THR A 375 2.00 14.61 -4.25
N SER A 376 2.73 14.02 -5.19
CA SER A 376 4.14 13.65 -5.09
C SER A 376 5.02 14.74 -5.73
N GLY A 377 6.34 14.62 -5.69
CA GLY A 377 7.29 15.62 -6.22
C GLY A 377 7.94 16.47 -5.14
N TRP A 378 9.11 17.04 -5.43
CA TRP A 378 10.00 17.68 -4.46
C TRP A 378 10.37 19.11 -4.89
N GLY A 379 10.89 19.91 -3.96
CA GLY A 379 11.53 21.19 -4.27
C GLY A 379 11.08 22.32 -3.36
N SER A 380 10.92 23.52 -3.93
CA SER A 380 10.51 24.68 -3.13
C SER A 380 9.03 24.61 -2.74
N PRO A 381 8.62 25.25 -1.64
CA PRO A 381 7.22 25.36 -1.25
C PRO A 381 6.30 25.87 -2.36
N GLU A 382 6.75 26.83 -3.18
CA GLU A 382 5.96 27.35 -4.30
C GLU A 382 5.72 26.29 -5.37
N GLY A 383 6.76 25.52 -5.73
CA GLY A 383 6.63 24.42 -6.68
C GLY A 383 5.68 23.34 -6.17
N LYS A 384 5.83 22.96 -4.90
CA LYS A 384 4.96 21.97 -4.24
C LYS A 384 3.50 22.40 -4.20
N LYS A 385 3.23 23.67 -3.89
CA LYS A 385 1.88 24.27 -3.94
C LYS A 385 1.30 24.22 -5.36
N ALA A 386 2.09 24.60 -6.36
CA ALA A 386 1.65 24.54 -7.75
C ALA A 386 1.32 23.10 -8.21
N THR A 387 2.13 22.11 -7.83
CA THR A 387 1.81 20.69 -8.11
C THR A 387 0.51 20.27 -7.43
N HIS A 388 0.27 20.71 -6.20
CA HIS A 388 -0.97 20.41 -5.48
C HIS A 388 -2.19 21.08 -6.13
N ASP A 389 -2.08 22.35 -6.52
CA ASP A 389 -3.14 23.07 -7.23
C ASP A 389 -3.53 22.35 -8.53
N ASN A 390 -2.56 21.82 -9.28
CA ASN A 390 -2.82 21.02 -10.49
C ASN A 390 -3.52 19.69 -10.14
N THR A 391 -3.04 18.97 -9.12
CA THR A 391 -3.69 17.73 -8.63
C THR A 391 -5.12 18.00 -8.11
N ALA A 392 -5.39 19.20 -7.60
CA ALA A 392 -6.69 19.62 -7.10
C ALA A 392 -7.73 19.84 -8.21
N GLU A 393 -7.31 20.06 -9.46
CA GLU A 393 -8.23 20.18 -10.62
C GLU A 393 -9.07 18.91 -10.84
N ALA A 394 -8.56 17.75 -10.43
CA ALA A 394 -9.29 16.49 -10.40
C ALA A 394 -10.31 16.47 -9.24
N THR A 395 -11.42 17.20 -9.39
CA THR A 395 -12.47 17.35 -8.37
C THR A 395 -13.33 16.09 -8.18
N ASN A 396 -13.26 15.15 -9.11
CA ASN A 396 -13.90 13.83 -9.03
C ASN A 396 -13.28 12.92 -7.94
N ILE A 397 -12.11 13.30 -7.41
CA ILE A 397 -11.40 12.56 -6.34
C ILE A 397 -11.23 13.51 -5.15
N PRO A 398 -12.09 13.43 -4.11
CA PRO A 398 -12.14 14.43 -3.05
C PRO A 398 -10.96 14.33 -2.07
N TYR A 399 -10.48 13.12 -1.76
CA TYR A 399 -9.37 12.96 -0.82
C TYR A 399 -8.04 13.22 -1.50
N LYS A 400 -7.26 14.12 -0.91
CA LYS A 400 -5.93 14.51 -1.38
C LYS A 400 -4.87 14.11 -0.38
N GLY A 401 -3.72 13.70 -0.91
CA GLY A 401 -2.49 13.51 -0.15
C GLY A 401 -1.44 14.54 -0.52
N PHE A 402 -0.46 14.77 0.36
CA PHE A 402 0.66 15.65 0.11
C PHE A 402 1.96 15.07 0.66
N LYS A 403 2.91 14.79 -0.22
CA LYS A 403 4.22 14.23 0.14
C LYS A 403 5.24 15.34 0.38
N LEU A 404 6.11 15.17 1.35
CA LEU A 404 7.22 16.03 1.74
C LEU A 404 8.50 15.21 1.70
N TRP A 405 9.60 15.83 1.29
CA TRP A 405 10.89 15.17 1.14
C TRP A 405 11.89 15.69 2.18
N TYR A 406 12.20 14.86 3.18
CA TYR A 406 13.12 15.13 4.27
C TYR A 406 14.59 15.11 3.82
N HIS A 407 15.45 15.48 4.77
CA HIS A 407 16.91 15.31 4.70
C HIS A 407 17.57 15.99 3.51
N PHE A 408 17.77 17.31 3.62
CA PHE A 408 18.63 18.09 2.74
C PHE A 408 19.93 17.34 2.41
N SER A 409 20.22 17.20 1.12
CA SER A 409 21.43 16.53 0.63
C SER A 409 21.96 17.25 -0.60
N ASP A 410 23.26 17.51 -0.63
CA ASP A 410 23.98 17.99 -1.80
C ASP A 410 24.44 16.84 -2.73
N GLN A 411 24.10 15.59 -2.40
CA GLN A 411 24.44 14.44 -3.22
C GLN A 411 23.54 14.37 -4.47
N PRO A 412 24.12 14.20 -5.67
CA PRO A 412 23.35 14.00 -6.90
C PRO A 412 22.37 12.83 -6.78
N GLY A 413 21.13 13.03 -7.23
CA GLY A 413 20.10 12.00 -7.24
C GLY A 413 19.34 11.82 -5.92
N VAL A 414 19.64 12.60 -4.88
CA VAL A 414 18.82 12.67 -3.66
C VAL A 414 17.90 13.89 -3.77
N HIS A 415 16.60 13.65 -3.73
CA HIS A 415 15.57 14.67 -3.82
C HIS A 415 15.10 15.08 -2.43
N TYR A 416 14.94 16.39 -2.21
CA TYR A 416 14.53 16.97 -0.93
C TYR A 416 13.76 18.27 -1.16
N ASP A 417 13.00 18.70 -0.15
CA ASP A 417 12.32 19.99 -0.14
C ASP A 417 13.19 21.07 0.52
N ASP A 418 13.21 22.28 -0.06
CA ASP A 418 14.02 23.40 0.43
C ASP A 418 13.35 24.78 0.26
N PRO A 419 12.91 25.42 1.36
CA PRO A 419 12.75 24.81 2.69
C PRO A 419 11.60 23.79 2.71
N LEU A 420 11.64 22.87 3.68
CA LEU A 420 10.51 21.99 4.00
C LEU A 420 9.31 22.82 4.47
N MET A 421 8.11 22.51 3.97
CA MET A 421 6.88 23.14 4.47
C MET A 421 6.54 22.70 5.89
N THR A 422 6.02 23.63 6.69
CA THR A 422 5.52 23.40 8.06
C THR A 422 4.12 22.77 8.05
N PRO A 423 3.68 22.11 9.15
CA PRO A 423 2.33 21.58 9.27
C PRO A 423 1.25 22.62 8.94
N GLU A 424 1.37 23.85 9.46
CA GLU A 424 0.42 24.93 9.19
C GLU A 424 0.34 25.26 7.68
N GLN A 425 1.49 25.31 7.00
CA GLN A 425 1.52 25.59 5.56
C GLN A 425 0.93 24.47 4.71
N VAL A 426 1.05 23.22 5.16
CA VAL A 426 0.44 22.05 4.49
C VAL A 426 -1.06 22.04 4.73
N LEU A 427 -1.51 22.37 5.93
CA LEU A 427 -2.93 22.41 6.29
C LEU A 427 -3.67 23.61 5.67
N GLU A 428 -2.94 24.65 5.23
CA GLU A 428 -3.47 25.78 4.45
C GLU A 428 -3.66 25.47 2.94
N LEU A 429 -3.27 24.29 2.47
CA LEU A 429 -3.49 23.89 1.07
C LEU A 429 -4.99 23.65 0.80
N GLU A 430 -5.40 23.83 -0.45
CA GLU A 430 -6.80 23.68 -0.86
C GLU A 430 -6.90 22.75 -2.09
N PRO A 431 -7.59 21.59 -1.98
CA PRO A 431 -8.19 21.03 -0.78
C PRO A 431 -7.16 20.64 0.30
N GLN A 432 -7.51 20.84 1.58
CA GLN A 432 -6.64 20.44 2.70
C GLN A 432 -6.30 18.93 2.61
N PRO A 433 -5.02 18.55 2.55
CA PRO A 433 -4.62 17.14 2.47
C PRO A 433 -5.07 16.35 3.70
N GLY A 434 -5.70 15.20 3.45
CA GLY A 434 -6.06 14.24 4.49
C GLY A 434 -4.89 13.31 4.86
N LEU A 435 -4.00 13.05 3.90
CA LEU A 435 -2.79 12.23 4.08
C LEU A 435 -1.54 13.10 3.84
N VAL A 436 -0.67 13.19 4.82
CA VAL A 436 0.64 13.84 4.69
C VAL A 436 1.72 12.78 4.80
N ILE A 437 2.63 12.74 3.84
CA ILE A 437 3.68 11.72 3.77
C ILE A 437 5.04 12.39 3.87
N TYR A 438 5.92 11.95 4.75
CA TYR A 438 7.32 12.38 4.83
C TYR A 438 8.23 11.26 4.34
N GLN A 439 8.98 11.50 3.26
CA GLN A 439 9.99 10.60 2.73
C GLN A 439 11.40 11.03 3.14
#